data_AF-A0A818L9R0-F1
#
_entry.id   AF-A0A818L9R0-F1
#
_cell.length_a   1.000
_cell.length_b   1.000
_cell.length_c   1.000
_cell.angle_alpha   90.00
_cell.angle_beta   90.00
_cell.angle_gamma   90.00
#
_symmetry.space_group_name_H-M   'P 1'
#
loop_
_entity.id
_entity.type
_entity.pdbx_description
1 polymer ?
#
loop_
_entity_poly.entity_id
_entity_poly.type
_entity_poly.pdbx_seq_one_letter_code
_entity_poly.pdbx_strand_id
1 'polypeptide(L)'
;MTSNQQTGLSPDRVCGSSGFKADHVECSICREILWKPVACQSCERPFCSICINQWLVNHPQVCPNRCQAYKERKCPALIVKLLSELEIACFYKCNGCKEVLQT
;
A
#
# COMPACT_ATOMS: atom_id res chain seq x y z
N MET A 1 -5.89 -12.55 -20.57
CA MET A 1 -5.25 -11.22 -20.65
C MET A 1 -5.03 -10.75 -19.22
N THR A 2 -3.88 -11.10 -18.63
CA THR A 2 -3.57 -10.79 -17.23
C THR A 2 -3.22 -9.32 -17.14
N SER A 3 -4.23 -8.48 -16.90
CA SER A 3 -4.03 -7.07 -16.55
C SER A 3 -3.23 -7.04 -15.26
N ASN A 4 -1.91 -6.85 -15.39
CA ASN A 4 -0.94 -6.79 -14.31
C ASN A 4 -1.11 -5.45 -13.57
N GLN A 5 -2.28 -5.21 -12.98
CA GLN A 5 -2.53 -4.04 -12.16
C GLN A 5 -1.90 -4.31 -10.80
N GLN A 6 -0.67 -3.81 -10.63
CA GLN A 6 0.03 -3.89 -9.36
C GLN A 6 -0.77 -3.14 -8.28
N THR A 7 -1.45 -3.89 -7.42
CA THR A 7 -2.29 -3.38 -6.33
C THR A 7 -1.48 -2.98 -5.11
N GLY A 8 -0.30 -3.55 -4.89
CA GLY A 8 0.58 -3.27 -3.76
C GLY A 8 2.02 -3.77 -4.00
N LEU A 9 2.88 -3.61 -3.00
CA LEU A 9 4.24 -4.16 -2.98
C LEU A 9 4.30 -5.36 -2.03
N SER A 10 4.86 -6.48 -2.51
CA SER A 10 4.95 -7.72 -1.72
C SER A 10 5.79 -7.56 -0.47
N PRO A 11 5.24 -7.84 0.74
CA PRO A 11 5.97 -7.74 2.02
C PRO A 11 7.25 -8.57 2.04
N ASP A 12 7.26 -9.74 1.40
CA ASP A 12 8.43 -10.63 1.32
C ASP A 12 9.64 -10.01 0.61
N ARG A 13 9.44 -8.89 -0.09
CA ARG A 13 10.51 -8.15 -0.78
C ARG A 13 11.17 -7.10 0.11
N VAL A 14 10.66 -6.82 1.31
CA VAL A 14 11.26 -5.81 2.22
C VAL A 14 12.54 -6.38 2.85
N CYS A 15 13.65 -5.66 2.69
CA CYS A 15 14.94 -5.97 3.30
C CYS A 15 15.02 -5.40 4.73
N GLY A 16 15.68 -6.13 5.64
CA GLY A 16 16.02 -5.61 6.98
C GLY A 16 14.80 -5.32 7.88
N SER A 17 14.30 -6.33 8.59
CA SER A 17 13.07 -6.25 9.38
C SER A 17 13.19 -5.58 10.76
N SER A 18 14.24 -4.79 11.04
CA SER A 18 14.57 -4.41 12.42
C SER A 18 13.91 -3.13 12.97
N GLY A 19 12.99 -2.46 12.27
CA GLY A 19 12.35 -1.25 12.80
C GLY A 19 10.95 -0.91 12.30
N PHE A 20 10.40 -1.68 11.38
CA PHE A 20 9.18 -1.32 10.67
C PHE A 20 7.96 -2.09 11.17
N LYS A 21 6.93 -1.39 11.66
CA LYS A 21 5.63 -1.98 11.95
C LYS A 21 4.78 -2.02 10.68
N ALA A 22 4.70 -3.19 10.06
CA ALA A 22 3.87 -3.46 8.87
C ALA A 22 2.41 -2.99 9.04
N ASP A 23 1.88 -2.91 10.27
CA ASP A 23 0.49 -2.53 10.53
C ASP A 23 0.11 -1.11 10.02
N HIS A 24 1.07 -0.20 9.88
CA HIS A 24 0.79 1.21 9.51
C HIS A 24 0.92 1.51 8.02
N VAL A 25 1.49 0.58 7.26
CA VAL A 25 1.89 0.73 5.86
C VAL A 25 1.34 -0.40 4.97
N GLU A 26 0.55 -1.29 5.56
CA GLU A 26 -0.20 -2.32 4.87
C GLU A 26 -1.53 -1.75 4.38
N CYS A 27 -1.89 -2.08 3.14
CA CYS A 27 -3.22 -1.79 2.62
C CYS A 27 -4.24 -2.75 3.22
N SER A 28 -5.28 -2.23 3.87
CA SER A 28 -6.31 -3.07 4.49
C SER A 28 -7.22 -3.81 3.49
N ILE A 29 -7.07 -3.58 2.18
CA ILE A 29 -7.79 -4.28 1.12
C ILE A 29 -6.96 -5.44 0.57
N CYS A 30 -5.75 -5.17 0.08
CA CYS A 30 -4.93 -6.21 -0.57
C CYS A 30 -3.94 -6.90 0.37
N ARG A 31 -3.74 -6.40 1.60
CA ARG A 31 -2.78 -6.96 2.59
C ARG A 31 -1.31 -6.88 2.17
N GLU A 32 -1.02 -6.08 1.15
CA GLU A 32 0.33 -5.79 0.67
C GLU A 32 0.83 -4.44 1.22
N ILE A 33 2.12 -4.16 1.10
CA ILE A 33 2.67 -2.82 1.38
C ILE A 33 2.04 -1.81 0.41
N LEU A 34 1.67 -0.65 0.93
CA LEU A 34 0.97 0.40 0.21
C LEU A 34 1.71 0.83 -1.07
N TRP A 35 0.99 0.86 -2.19
CA TRP A 35 1.47 1.38 -3.47
C TRP A 35 0.65 2.59 -3.91
N LYS A 36 1.34 3.72 -4.15
CA LYS A 36 0.72 5.02 -4.45
C LYS A 36 -0.48 5.29 -3.53
N PRO A 37 -0.25 5.39 -2.20
CA PRO A 37 -1.33 5.38 -1.24
C PRO A 37 -2.16 6.67 -1.23
N VAL A 38 -3.45 6.49 -0.97
CA VAL A 38 -4.40 7.54 -0.58
C VAL A 38 -5.04 7.14 0.74
N ALA A 39 -5.67 8.08 1.45
CA ALA A 39 -6.31 7.80 2.73
C ALA A 39 -7.76 8.27 2.77
N CYS A 40 -8.55 7.67 3.66
CA CYS A 40 -9.86 8.21 3.97
C CYS A 40 -9.74 9.46 4.83
N GLN A 41 -10.51 10.51 4.51
CA GLN A 41 -10.55 11.74 5.29
C GLN A 41 -11.02 11.52 6.73
N SER A 42 -11.96 10.59 6.96
CA SER A 42 -12.59 10.40 8.26
C SER A 42 -11.78 9.53 9.22
N CYS A 43 -11.21 8.41 8.76
CA CYS A 43 -10.48 7.46 9.62
C CYS A 43 -8.98 7.43 9.39
N GLU A 44 -8.46 8.23 8.45
CA GLU A 44 -7.04 8.33 8.07
C GLU A 44 -6.38 7.02 7.61
N ARG A 45 -7.15 5.94 7.52
CA ARG A 45 -6.67 4.63 7.05
C ARG A 45 -6.18 4.75 5.60
N PRO A 46 -4.94 4.32 5.32
CA PRO A 46 -4.39 4.33 3.98
C PRO A 46 -4.82 3.08 3.17
N PHE A 47 -4.92 3.26 1.86
CA PHE A 47 -5.17 2.20 0.90
C PHE A 47 -4.32 2.46 -0.35
N CYS A 48 -3.98 1.40 -1.09
CA CYS A 48 -3.45 1.59 -2.44
C CYS A 48 -4.51 2.24 -3.33
N SER A 49 -4.10 3.22 -4.13
CA SER A 49 -5.01 3.95 -5.03
C SER A 49 -5.86 3.04 -5.91
N ILE A 50 -5.26 2.00 -6.50
CA ILE A 50 -6.00 1.03 -7.32
C ILE A 50 -7.03 0.25 -6.48
N CYS A 51 -6.63 -0.22 -5.28
CA CYS A 51 -7.50 -0.99 -4.41
C CYS A 51 -8.76 -0.22 -3.99
N ILE A 52 -8.59 1.03 -3.55
CA ILE A 52 -9.73 1.83 -3.11
C ILE A 52 -10.64 2.22 -4.28
N ASN A 53 -10.06 2.51 -5.45
CA ASN A 53 -10.85 2.78 -6.65
C ASN A 53 -11.69 1.58 -7.07
N GLN A 54 -11.12 0.37 -7.08
CA GLN A 54 -11.86 -0.87 -7.36
C GLN A 54 -12.94 -1.15 -6.31
N TRP A 55 -12.66 -0.88 -5.03
CA TRP A 55 -13.66 -1.02 -3.96
C TRP A 55 -14.86 -0.11 -4.19
N LEU A 56 -14.62 1.17 -4.53
CA LEU A 56 -15.66 2.18 -4.71
C LEU A 56 -16.53 1.94 -5.96
N VAL A 57 -16.03 1.21 -6.96
CA VAL A 57 -16.87 0.76 -8.10
C VAL A 57 -18.01 -0.14 -7.62
N ASN A 58 -17.73 -1.04 -6.68
CA ASN A 58 -18.72 -1.99 -6.16
C ASN A 58 -19.49 -1.45 -4.95
N HIS A 59 -18.87 -0.54 -4.18
CA HIS A 59 -19.46 0.06 -2.98
C HIS A 59 -19.30 1.59 -3.01
N PRO A 60 -20.10 2.29 -3.83
CA PRO A 60 -19.99 3.73 -3.99
C PRO A 60 -20.06 4.45 -2.64
N GLN A 61 -19.11 5.35 -2.39
CA GLN A 61 -19.01 6.15 -1.17
C GLN A 61 -18.81 5.36 0.14
N VAL A 62 -18.66 4.03 0.12
CA VAL A 62 -18.45 3.25 1.36
C VAL A 62 -16.96 3.11 1.63
N CYS A 63 -16.49 3.55 2.79
CA CYS A 63 -15.12 3.30 3.21
C CYS A 63 -14.95 1.82 3.62
N PRO A 64 -13.85 1.14 3.24
CA PRO A 64 -13.57 -0.24 3.70
C PRO A 64 -13.52 -0.38 5.23
N ASN A 65 -13.18 0.69 5.94
CA ASN A 65 -13.19 0.75 7.41
C ASN A 65 -14.56 1.17 8.00
N ARG A 66 -15.63 1.07 7.20
CA ARG A 66 -17.03 1.31 7.62
C ARG A 66 -17.31 2.71 8.16
N CYS A 67 -16.60 3.73 7.65
CA CYS A 67 -16.98 5.13 7.87
C CYS A 67 -18.31 5.45 7.15
N GLN A 68 -19.01 6.51 7.58
CA GLN A 68 -20.27 6.94 6.95
C GLN A 68 -20.15 7.25 5.45
N ALA A 69 -19.08 7.93 5.04
CA ALA A 69 -18.78 8.18 3.62
C ALA A 69 -17.27 8.25 3.37
N TYR A 70 -16.78 7.58 2.31
CA TYR A 70 -15.40 7.71 1.87
C TYR A 70 -15.21 9.05 1.16
N LYS A 71 -14.36 9.89 1.74
CA LYS A 71 -13.76 11.03 1.05
C LYS A 71 -12.26 10.80 0.95
N GLU A 72 -11.72 10.93 -0.24
CA GLU A 72 -10.29 10.78 -0.46
C GLU A 72 -9.51 11.98 0.09
N ARG A 73 -8.35 11.71 0.67
CA ARG A 73 -7.31 12.70 0.96
C ARG A 73 -5.93 12.14 0.66
N LYS A 74 -4.94 13.03 0.63
CA LYS A 74 -3.53 12.64 0.63
C LYS A 74 -3.21 11.78 1.85
N CYS A 75 -2.41 10.74 1.63
CA CYS A 75 -1.89 9.88 2.68
C CYS A 75 -1.13 10.72 3.74
N PRO A 76 -1.29 10.44 5.05
CA PRO A 76 -0.53 11.13 6.10
C PRO A 76 0.99 11.10 5.85
N ALA A 77 1.66 12.23 6.08
CA ALA A 77 3.09 12.39 5.79
C ALA A 77 3.98 11.38 6.51
N LEU A 78 3.60 10.98 7.73
CA LEU A 78 4.31 9.94 8.49
C LEU A 78 4.34 8.61 7.73
N ILE A 79 3.22 8.18 7.15
CA ILE A 79 3.14 6.93 6.38
C ILE A 79 3.98 7.04 5.12
N VAL A 80 3.93 8.18 4.42
CA VAL A 80 4.76 8.43 3.23
C VAL A 80 6.25 8.36 3.58
N LYS A 81 6.66 8.96 4.71
CA LYS A 81 8.03 8.89 5.22
C LYS A 81 8.45 7.46 5.54
N LEU A 82 7.62 6.72 6.28
CA LEU A 82 7.89 5.32 6.64
C LEU A 82 8.01 4.42 5.40
N LEU A 83 7.20 4.67 4.36
CA LEU A 83 7.33 3.97 3.09
C LEU A 83 8.69 4.27 2.45
N SER A 84 9.06 5.55 2.32
CA SER A 84 10.32 5.97 1.67
C SER A 84 11.60 5.43 2.31
N GLU A 85 11.53 5.00 3.57
CA GLU A 85 12.66 4.41 4.31
C GLU A 85 12.81 2.90 4.03
N LEU A 86 11.88 2.28 3.29
CA LEU A 86 11.92 0.86 2.98
C LEU A 86 12.94 0.53 1.90
N GLU A 87 13.74 -0.47 2.19
CA GLU A 87 14.58 -1.16 1.22
C GLU A 87 13.82 -2.35 0.64
N ILE A 88 13.71 -2.41 -0.68
CA ILE A 88 12.95 -3.42 -1.42
C ILE A 88 13.90 -4.20 -2.33
N ALA A 89 14.00 -5.50 -2.11
CA ALA A 89 14.70 -6.39 -3.00
C ALA A 89 14.00 -6.48 -4.37
N CYS A 90 14.78 -6.62 -5.43
CA CYS A 90 14.26 -6.87 -6.77
C CYS A 90 13.36 -8.12 -6.80
N PHE A 91 12.30 -8.06 -7.60
CA PHE A 91 11.37 -9.18 -7.81
C PHE A 91 12.10 -10.44 -8.31
N TYR A 92 13.14 -10.26 -9.13
CA TYR A 92 13.95 -11.34 -9.69
C TYR A 92 15.09 -11.79 -8.77
N LYS A 93 14.99 -11.56 -7.45
CA LYS A 93 16.00 -12.01 -6.47
C LYS A 93 16.27 -13.51 -6.58
N CYS A 94 15.22 -14.32 -6.74
CA CYS A 94 15.34 -15.77 -6.93
C CYS A 94 16.03 -16.16 -8.24
N ASN A 95 16.06 -15.27 -9.24
CA ASN A 95 16.78 -15.43 -10.50
C ASN A 95 18.20 -14.83 -10.45
N GLY A 96 18.70 -14.45 -9.27
CA GLY A 96 20.05 -13.95 -9.06
C GLY A 96 20.19 -12.43 -9.09
N CYS A 97 19.10 -11.67 -9.19
CA CYS A 97 19.17 -10.21 -9.07
C CYS A 97 19.53 -9.82 -7.62
N LYS A 98 20.52 -8.93 -7.47
CA LYS A 98 21.01 -8.47 -6.16
C LYS A 98 20.64 -7.02 -5.86
N GLU A 99 19.86 -6.39 -6.74
CA GLU A 99 19.45 -5.01 -6.57
C GLU A 99 18.49 -4.85 -5.39
N VAL A 100 18.73 -3.81 -4.61
CA VAL A 100 17.89 -3.32 -3.54
C VAL A 100 17.58 -1.87 -3.85
N LEU A 101 16.30 -1.51 -3.87
CA LEU A 101 15.81 -0.18 -4.19
C LEU A 101 15.16 0.44 -2.96
N GLN A 102 15.12 1.77 -2.90
CA GLN A 102 14.28 2.51 -1.96
C GLN A 102 12.99 2.97 -2.66
N THR A 103 11.86 3.01 -1.96
CA THR A 103 10.55 3.32 -2.56
C THR A 103 10.31 4.81 -2.79
#